data_AF-D8QS05-F1
#
_entry.id   AF-D8QS05-F1
#
_cell.length_a   1.000
_cell.length_b   1.000
_cell.length_c   1.000
_cell.angle_alpha   90.00
_cell.angle_beta   90.00
_cell.angle_gamma   90.00
#
_symmetry.space_group_name_H-M   'P 1'
#
loop_
_entity.id
_entity.type
_entity.pdbx_description
1 polymer ?
#
loop_
_entity_poly.entity_id
_entity_poly.type
_entity_poly.pdbx_seq_one_letter_code
_entity_poly.pdbx_strand_id
1 'polypeptide(L)'
;MASTVAAIPSLHKAWVYKEYGAAKDVLKLEELPVPPLAPDQVLVKVHAAALNPVDFKRRLGKFKATDSDLPTVPGYDVAGVVAKVGSEVSSLKQGDEVYGDISEFALDKPKQWGSIAQYTAVEEKLLAIKPRNLSFIQAASLPLAIQTAQEGFDKAKLRAGQSVLVLGGAGGVGSLAIQLAKFVYGASLVAATTSTPKLGLVKSLGADIVIDYKEKNFEDMPERYDVVFDAVGMFWEPKGTNVVKEGGTAVVLTGPVNPPGFRFVVTSNGSNLVRLKDFLESGTVKPVIDPKGPFDFGSVVDAFCYLEGGRACGKVVISVLQ
;
A
#
# COMPACT_ATOMS: atom_id res chain seq x y z
N MET A 1 15.98 -31.85 10.67
CA MET A 1 14.88 -32.02 11.63
C MET A 1 13.60 -31.58 10.95
N ALA A 2 12.63 -32.47 10.77
CA ALA A 2 11.35 -32.13 10.17
C ALA A 2 10.62 -31.16 11.11
N SER A 3 10.47 -29.91 10.69
CA SER A 3 9.62 -28.94 11.37
C SER A 3 8.22 -29.54 11.42
N THR A 4 7.72 -29.84 12.61
CA THR A 4 6.33 -30.24 12.81
C THR A 4 5.44 -29.11 12.33
N VAL A 5 4.77 -29.32 11.21
CA VAL A 5 3.76 -28.40 10.68
C VAL A 5 2.73 -28.18 11.78
N ALA A 6 2.65 -26.96 12.31
CA ALA A 6 1.62 -26.63 13.29
C ALA A 6 0.25 -26.87 12.66
N ALA A 7 -0.63 -27.59 13.36
CA ALA A 7 -1.97 -27.87 12.88
C ALA A 7 -2.74 -26.55 12.64
N ILE A 8 -3.42 -26.46 11.50
CA ILE A 8 -4.28 -25.30 11.18
C ILE A 8 -5.52 -25.39 12.08
N PRO A 9 -5.82 -24.36 12.88
CA PRO A 9 -6.97 -24.39 13.78
C PRO A 9 -8.29 -24.31 13.00
N SER A 10 -9.39 -24.71 13.62
CA SER A 10 -10.74 -24.49 13.04
C SER A 10 -11.21 -23.05 13.18
N LEU A 11 -10.79 -22.36 14.24
CA LEU A 11 -11.10 -20.96 14.53
C LEU A 11 -9.82 -20.12 14.60
N HIS A 12 -9.92 -18.84 14.28
CA HIS A 12 -8.84 -17.88 14.41
C HIS A 12 -9.37 -16.49 14.78
N LYS A 13 -8.51 -15.66 15.36
CA LYS A 13 -8.87 -14.28 15.70
C LYS A 13 -8.77 -13.37 14.48
N ALA A 14 -9.78 -12.54 14.29
CA ALA A 14 -9.88 -11.55 13.22
C ALA A 14 -10.60 -10.30 13.72
N TRP A 15 -10.22 -9.13 13.20
CA TRP A 15 -11.07 -7.95 13.34
C TRP A 15 -12.13 -7.97 12.24
N VAL A 16 -13.37 -7.68 12.59
CA VAL A 16 -14.52 -7.77 11.69
C VAL A 16 -15.45 -6.58 11.90
N TYR A 17 -16.11 -6.13 10.82
CA TYR A 17 -17.25 -5.24 10.90
C TYR A 17 -18.45 -5.87 10.18
N LYS A 18 -19.63 -5.77 10.80
CA LYS A 18 -20.89 -6.36 10.30
C LYS A 18 -21.81 -5.32 9.67
N GLU A 19 -21.45 -4.05 9.81
CA GLU A 19 -22.12 -2.88 9.24
C GLU A 19 -21.07 -1.80 8.95
N TYR A 20 -21.39 -0.87 8.05
CA TYR A 20 -20.52 0.26 7.75
C TYR A 20 -20.61 1.32 8.84
N GLY A 21 -19.49 1.96 9.20
CA GLY A 21 -19.48 2.99 10.26
C GLY A 21 -18.08 3.46 10.62
N ALA A 22 -17.89 4.09 11.79
CA ALA A 22 -16.58 4.51 12.31
C ALA A 22 -15.90 3.39 13.13
N ALA A 23 -14.56 3.39 13.23
CA ALA A 23 -13.81 2.16 13.61
C ALA A 23 -14.16 1.71 15.02
N LYS A 24 -14.23 2.69 15.92
CA LYS A 24 -14.67 2.55 17.31
C LYS A 24 -16.06 1.92 17.47
N ASP A 25 -16.94 2.13 16.50
CA ASP A 25 -18.34 1.74 16.61
C ASP A 25 -18.51 0.31 16.06
N VAL A 26 -17.98 0.05 14.86
CA VAL A 26 -18.30 -1.17 14.09
C VAL A 26 -17.22 -2.26 14.11
N LEU A 27 -15.96 -1.92 14.40
CA LEU A 27 -14.87 -2.90 14.31
C LEU A 27 -14.72 -3.65 15.63
N LYS A 28 -14.82 -4.99 15.59
CA LYS A 28 -14.73 -5.87 16.76
C LYS A 28 -13.73 -7.00 16.52
N LEU A 29 -12.98 -7.38 17.56
CA LEU A 29 -12.14 -8.57 17.54
C LEU A 29 -13.01 -9.79 17.86
N GLU A 30 -13.07 -10.74 16.94
CA GLU A 30 -13.90 -11.96 17.07
C GLU A 30 -13.06 -13.20 16.74
N GLU A 31 -13.54 -14.37 17.19
CA GLU A 31 -13.07 -15.67 16.71
C GLU A 31 -13.97 -16.14 15.56
N LEU A 32 -13.39 -16.35 14.39
CA LEU A 32 -14.08 -16.76 13.17
C LEU A 32 -13.54 -18.12 12.69
N PRO A 33 -14.30 -18.87 11.88
CA PRO A 33 -13.74 -20.00 11.14
C PRO A 33 -12.56 -19.58 10.28
N VAL A 34 -11.52 -20.42 10.18
CA VAL A 34 -10.45 -20.20 9.19
C VAL A 34 -11.07 -20.16 7.80
N PRO A 35 -10.69 -19.17 6.94
CA PRO A 35 -11.34 -18.98 5.65
C PRO A 35 -11.20 -20.22 4.76
N PRO A 36 -12.24 -20.51 3.95
CA PRO A 36 -12.16 -21.59 2.98
C PRO A 36 -11.04 -21.30 1.96
N LEU A 37 -10.38 -22.36 1.50
CA LEU A 37 -9.25 -22.28 0.58
C LEU A 37 -9.67 -22.78 -0.80
N ALA A 38 -9.65 -21.89 -1.80
CA ALA A 38 -9.90 -22.25 -3.19
C ALA A 38 -8.69 -22.96 -3.84
N PRO A 39 -8.87 -23.67 -4.98
CA PRO A 39 -7.79 -24.39 -5.65
C PRO A 39 -6.56 -23.54 -6.02
N ASP A 40 -6.76 -22.29 -6.43
CA ASP A 40 -5.73 -21.34 -6.88
C ASP A 40 -5.17 -20.46 -5.74
N GLN A 41 -5.58 -20.73 -4.50
CA GLN A 41 -5.22 -19.93 -3.34
C GLN A 41 -4.23 -20.64 -2.42
N VAL A 42 -3.51 -19.84 -1.64
CA VAL A 42 -2.77 -20.29 -0.47
C VAL A 42 -3.40 -19.73 0.82
N LEU A 43 -3.39 -20.53 1.87
CA LEU A 43 -3.72 -20.06 3.21
C LEU A 43 -2.46 -19.49 3.83
N VAL A 44 -2.46 -18.20 4.14
CA VAL A 44 -1.34 -17.50 4.77
C VAL A 44 -1.59 -17.38 6.26
N LYS A 45 -0.65 -17.86 7.08
CA LYS A 45 -0.56 -17.50 8.50
C LYS A 45 0.04 -16.10 8.57
N VAL A 46 -0.77 -15.12 8.98
CA VAL A 46 -0.41 -13.70 8.88
C VAL A 46 0.52 -13.30 10.02
N HIS A 47 1.70 -12.78 9.69
CA HIS A 47 2.63 -12.22 10.68
C HIS A 47 2.42 -10.71 10.84
N ALA A 48 2.24 -10.00 9.73
CA ALA A 48 1.96 -8.57 9.73
C ALA A 48 1.01 -8.20 8.58
N ALA A 49 0.30 -7.09 8.78
CA ALA A 49 -0.59 -6.50 7.79
C ALA A 49 -0.44 -4.98 7.83
N ALA A 50 -0.69 -4.26 6.74
CA ALA A 50 -0.65 -2.81 6.74
C ALA A 50 -2.02 -2.19 6.39
N LEU A 51 -2.31 -1.07 7.04
CA LEU A 51 -3.52 -0.30 6.78
C LEU A 51 -3.27 0.69 5.65
N ASN A 52 -4.28 0.83 4.79
CA ASN A 52 -4.33 1.78 3.69
C ASN A 52 -5.59 2.64 3.79
N PRO A 53 -5.60 3.84 3.17
CA PRO A 53 -6.81 4.64 3.13
C PRO A 53 -8.03 3.95 2.52
N VAL A 54 -7.82 2.96 1.64
CA VAL A 54 -8.91 2.15 1.08
C VAL A 54 -9.64 1.35 2.16
N ASP A 55 -8.95 0.87 3.21
CA ASP A 55 -9.55 0.11 4.30
C ASP A 55 -10.64 0.92 5.03
N PHE A 56 -10.32 2.15 5.46
CA PHE A 56 -11.31 2.97 6.16
C PHE A 56 -12.38 3.51 5.21
N LYS A 57 -12.04 3.81 3.95
CA LYS A 57 -13.03 4.21 2.93
C LYS A 57 -14.04 3.09 2.68
N ARG A 58 -13.58 1.83 2.61
CA ARG A 58 -14.42 0.63 2.50
C ARG A 58 -15.34 0.50 3.71
N ARG A 59 -14.75 0.53 4.91
CA ARG A 59 -15.45 0.41 6.19
C ARG A 59 -16.50 1.51 6.41
N LEU A 60 -16.30 2.70 5.84
CA LEU A 60 -17.27 3.80 5.82
C LEU A 60 -18.31 3.70 4.69
N GLY A 61 -18.32 2.62 3.90
CA GLY A 61 -19.28 2.36 2.85
C GLY A 61 -19.13 3.24 1.60
N LYS A 62 -17.94 3.84 1.35
CA LYS A 62 -17.73 4.77 0.24
C LYS A 62 -17.87 4.14 -1.15
N PHE A 63 -17.77 2.82 -1.24
CA PHE A 63 -17.95 2.05 -2.48
C PHE A 63 -18.81 0.80 -2.25
N LYS A 64 -19.81 0.90 -1.36
CA LYS A 64 -20.72 -0.22 -1.00
C LYS A 64 -21.48 -0.83 -2.19
N ALA A 65 -21.62 -0.12 -3.30
CA ALA A 65 -22.33 -0.60 -4.49
C ALA A 65 -21.56 -1.68 -5.26
N THR A 66 -20.25 -1.74 -5.08
CA THR A 66 -19.34 -2.69 -5.73
C THR A 66 -18.52 -3.48 -4.72
N ASP A 67 -18.86 -3.39 -3.42
CA ASP A 67 -18.19 -4.15 -2.36
C ASP A 67 -18.67 -5.60 -2.35
N SER A 68 -17.89 -6.49 -1.72
CA SER A 68 -18.35 -7.82 -1.32
C SER A 68 -19.32 -7.73 -0.13
N ASP A 69 -20.02 -8.83 0.13
CA ASP A 69 -21.00 -8.91 1.21
C ASP A 69 -20.37 -8.70 2.60
N LEU A 70 -21.15 -8.10 3.49
CA LEU A 70 -20.87 -8.10 4.93
C LEU A 70 -21.18 -9.49 5.52
N PRO A 71 -20.52 -9.90 6.63
CA PRO A 71 -19.51 -9.16 7.39
C PRO A 71 -18.15 -9.15 6.69
N THR A 72 -17.29 -8.19 7.04
CA THR A 72 -15.96 -8.05 6.41
C THR A 72 -14.85 -8.03 7.45
N VAL A 73 -13.81 -8.83 7.19
CA VAL A 73 -12.50 -8.69 7.81
C VAL A 73 -11.68 -7.72 6.94
N PRO A 74 -11.22 -6.56 7.46
CA PRO A 74 -10.47 -5.58 6.67
C PRO A 74 -9.01 -6.02 6.44
N GLY A 75 -8.25 -5.20 5.70
CA GLY A 75 -6.83 -5.40 5.43
C GLY A 75 -6.58 -5.89 4.01
N TYR A 76 -5.75 -5.15 3.28
CA TYR A 76 -5.33 -5.45 1.92
C TYR A 76 -3.91 -6.01 1.90
N ASP A 77 -2.99 -5.32 2.56
CA ASP A 77 -1.58 -5.70 2.60
C ASP A 77 -1.38 -6.85 3.61
N VAL A 78 -0.65 -7.89 3.20
CA VAL A 78 -0.29 -9.04 4.05
C VAL A 78 1.20 -9.37 3.90
N ALA A 79 1.82 -9.81 4.99
CA ALA A 79 3.04 -10.62 4.96
C ALA A 79 2.94 -11.74 6.00
N GLY A 80 3.36 -12.94 5.62
CA GLY A 80 3.22 -14.11 6.46
C GLY A 80 3.83 -15.37 5.85
N VAL A 81 3.46 -16.52 6.41
CA VAL A 81 3.98 -17.83 5.98
C VAL A 81 2.86 -18.64 5.38
N VAL A 82 3.11 -19.29 4.24
CA VAL A 82 2.14 -20.20 3.62
C VAL A 82 1.91 -21.41 4.55
N ALA A 83 0.70 -21.52 5.07
CA ALA A 83 0.25 -22.61 5.94
C ALA A 83 -0.34 -23.78 5.17
N LYS A 84 -0.98 -23.53 4.03
CA LYS A 84 -1.56 -24.56 3.13
C LYS A 84 -1.63 -24.04 1.71
N VAL A 85 -1.54 -24.93 0.74
CA VAL A 85 -1.70 -24.62 -0.69
C VAL A 85 -2.95 -25.31 -1.25
N GLY A 86 -3.66 -24.62 -2.15
CA GLY A 86 -4.70 -25.21 -2.98
C GLY A 86 -4.12 -26.15 -4.03
N SER A 87 -4.98 -26.92 -4.71
CA SER A 87 -4.58 -27.97 -5.65
C SER A 87 -4.03 -27.45 -6.99
N GLU A 88 -4.28 -26.18 -7.33
CA GLU A 88 -3.83 -25.55 -8.58
C GLU A 88 -2.64 -24.59 -8.37
N VAL A 89 -2.23 -24.38 -7.11
CA VAL A 89 -1.04 -23.61 -6.75
C VAL A 89 0.22 -24.37 -7.18
N SER A 90 1.13 -23.68 -7.86
CA SER A 90 2.30 -24.33 -8.48
C SER A 90 3.65 -23.67 -8.17
N SER A 91 3.66 -22.38 -7.87
CA SER A 91 4.85 -21.57 -7.61
C SER A 91 5.14 -21.35 -6.12
N LEU A 92 4.14 -21.53 -5.25
CA LEU A 92 4.25 -21.42 -3.80
C LEU A 92 4.09 -22.78 -3.12
N LYS A 93 4.79 -22.98 -2.00
CA LYS A 93 4.65 -24.16 -1.14
C LYS A 93 4.48 -23.77 0.32
N GLN A 94 3.98 -24.72 1.11
CA GLN A 94 3.94 -24.59 2.56
C GLN A 94 5.32 -24.23 3.13
N GLY A 95 5.34 -23.26 4.05
CA GLY A 95 6.55 -22.73 4.67
C GLY A 95 7.20 -21.55 3.94
N ASP A 96 6.74 -21.20 2.73
CA ASP A 96 7.24 -20.01 2.05
C ASP A 96 6.82 -18.73 2.79
N GLU A 97 7.77 -17.81 2.97
CA GLU A 97 7.50 -16.46 3.45
C GLU A 97 7.04 -15.60 2.27
N VAL A 98 5.83 -15.06 2.35
CA VAL A 98 5.16 -14.35 1.24
C VAL A 98 4.65 -12.99 1.69
N TYR A 99 4.44 -12.10 0.73
CA TYR A 99 3.79 -10.80 0.92
C TYR A 99 3.02 -10.38 -0.33
N GLY A 100 1.99 -9.56 -0.17
CA GLY A 100 1.15 -9.09 -1.28
C GLY A 100 -0.01 -8.21 -0.86
N ASP A 101 -0.67 -7.59 -1.86
CA ASP A 101 -1.98 -6.97 -1.70
C ASP A 101 -3.01 -7.98 -2.18
N ILE A 102 -3.85 -8.44 -1.25
CA ILE A 102 -4.75 -9.57 -1.46
C ILE A 102 -6.00 -9.22 -2.29
N SER A 103 -6.19 -7.98 -2.72
CA SER A 103 -7.32 -7.59 -3.57
C SER A 103 -6.83 -7.18 -4.95
N GLU A 104 -7.06 -8.02 -5.97
CA GLU A 104 -6.71 -7.70 -7.37
C GLU A 104 -7.31 -6.37 -7.82
N PHE A 105 -8.61 -6.18 -7.58
CA PHE A 105 -9.35 -4.96 -7.87
C PHE A 105 -9.84 -4.32 -6.58
N ALA A 106 -9.20 -3.23 -6.16
CA ALA A 106 -9.41 -2.70 -4.82
C ALA A 106 -10.83 -2.16 -4.53
N LEU A 107 -11.62 -1.87 -5.57
CA LEU A 107 -12.97 -1.30 -5.42
C LEU A 107 -14.07 -2.18 -6.05
N ASP A 108 -13.73 -3.34 -6.62
CA ASP A 108 -14.67 -4.26 -7.25
C ASP A 108 -14.54 -5.64 -6.61
N LYS A 109 -15.50 -5.93 -5.73
CA LYS A 109 -15.56 -7.16 -4.91
C LYS A 109 -14.25 -7.50 -4.19
N PRO A 110 -13.65 -6.55 -3.43
CA PRO A 110 -12.45 -6.84 -2.67
C PRO A 110 -12.70 -7.92 -1.62
N LYS A 111 -11.68 -8.70 -1.26
CA LYS A 111 -11.85 -9.89 -0.39
C LYS A 111 -12.63 -9.61 0.89
N GLN A 112 -13.58 -10.49 1.20
CA GLN A 112 -14.34 -10.46 2.46
C GLN A 112 -13.47 -10.86 3.66
N TRP A 113 -12.49 -11.77 3.45
CA TRP A 113 -11.58 -12.31 4.45
C TRP A 113 -10.21 -11.64 4.37
N GLY A 114 -10.13 -10.39 4.85
CA GLY A 114 -8.94 -9.55 4.78
C GLY A 114 -7.74 -10.01 5.62
N SER A 115 -6.68 -9.19 5.61
CA SER A 115 -5.41 -9.48 6.28
C SER A 115 -5.32 -9.07 7.76
N ILE A 116 -6.31 -8.34 8.32
CA ILE A 116 -6.38 -8.04 9.77
C ILE A 116 -6.96 -9.23 10.53
N ALA A 117 -6.31 -10.39 10.35
CA ALA A 117 -6.67 -11.66 10.95
C ALA A 117 -5.46 -12.59 11.01
N GLN A 118 -5.50 -13.61 11.87
CA GLN A 118 -4.39 -14.56 12.02
C GLN A 118 -4.17 -15.45 10.77
N TYR A 119 -5.20 -15.64 9.93
CA TYR A 119 -5.14 -16.41 8.70
C TYR A 119 -5.96 -15.71 7.61
N THR A 120 -5.49 -15.73 6.37
CA THR A 120 -6.23 -15.26 5.19
C THR A 120 -5.94 -16.16 3.98
N ALA A 121 -6.91 -16.31 3.07
CA ALA A 121 -6.76 -17.07 1.84
C ALA A 121 -6.54 -16.12 0.65
N VAL A 122 -5.45 -16.32 -0.09
CA VAL A 122 -4.99 -15.37 -1.11
C VAL A 122 -4.65 -16.12 -2.39
N GLU A 123 -5.09 -15.60 -3.54
CA GLU A 123 -4.75 -16.15 -4.86
C GLU A 123 -3.24 -16.09 -5.05
N GLU A 124 -2.66 -17.17 -5.57
CA GLU A 124 -1.23 -17.29 -5.79
C GLU A 124 -0.66 -16.09 -6.57
N LYS A 125 -1.40 -15.62 -7.59
CA LYS A 125 -0.99 -14.50 -8.45
C LYS A 125 -0.82 -13.16 -7.74
N LEU A 126 -1.36 -13.00 -6.53
CA LEU A 126 -1.31 -11.75 -5.77
C LEU A 126 -0.12 -11.69 -4.80
N LEU A 127 0.62 -12.80 -4.67
CA LEU A 127 1.72 -12.93 -3.73
C LEU A 127 3.07 -12.98 -4.44
N ALA A 128 4.10 -12.52 -3.73
CA ALA A 128 5.49 -12.75 -4.06
C ALA A 128 6.23 -13.32 -2.85
N ILE A 129 7.36 -13.98 -3.09
CA ILE A 129 8.27 -14.40 -2.02
C ILE A 129 8.83 -13.15 -1.34
N LYS A 130 8.76 -13.12 -0.01
CA LYS A 130 9.29 -12.02 0.80
C LYS A 130 10.81 -11.90 0.59
N PRO A 131 11.34 -10.70 0.28
CA PRO A 131 12.78 -10.46 0.32
C PRO A 131 13.38 -10.89 1.66
N ARG A 132 14.50 -11.63 1.61
CA ARG A 132 15.07 -12.26 2.82
C ARG A 132 15.59 -11.24 3.83
N ASN A 133 16.01 -10.07 3.36
CA ASN A 133 16.51 -8.97 4.18
C ASN A 133 15.40 -8.15 4.88
N LEU A 134 14.13 -8.36 4.53
CA LEU A 134 13.01 -7.62 5.11
C LEU A 134 12.32 -8.43 6.21
N SER A 135 11.98 -7.76 7.31
CA SER A 135 11.06 -8.31 8.31
C SER A 135 9.63 -8.43 7.74
N PHE A 136 8.76 -9.20 8.40
CA PHE A 136 7.34 -9.27 8.01
C PHE A 136 6.65 -7.90 8.09
N ILE A 137 6.97 -7.08 9.11
CA ILE A 137 6.44 -5.72 9.25
C ILE A 137 6.84 -4.86 8.05
N GLN A 138 8.12 -4.91 7.68
CA GLN A 138 8.65 -4.20 6.53
C GLN A 138 8.01 -4.67 5.22
N ALA A 139 7.91 -5.98 5.01
CA ALA A 139 7.29 -6.55 3.82
C ALA A 139 5.81 -6.19 3.70
N ALA A 140 5.03 -6.32 4.78
CA ALA A 140 3.61 -5.96 4.80
C ALA A 140 3.37 -4.47 4.51
N SER A 141 4.35 -3.60 4.75
CA SER A 141 4.20 -2.16 4.48
C SER A 141 4.17 -1.81 2.99
N LEU A 142 4.60 -2.71 2.11
CA LEU A 142 4.90 -2.40 0.70
C LEU A 142 3.72 -2.56 -0.28
N PRO A 143 2.95 -3.67 -0.30
CA PRO A 143 2.35 -4.16 -1.54
C PRO A 143 1.43 -3.19 -2.27
N LEU A 144 0.36 -2.71 -1.65
CA LEU A 144 -0.58 -1.79 -2.28
C LEU A 144 0.12 -0.48 -2.65
N ALA A 145 0.93 0.06 -1.74
CA ALA A 145 1.52 1.38 -1.91
C ALA A 145 2.61 1.41 -2.98
N ILE A 146 3.48 0.39 -3.03
CA ILE A 146 4.57 0.30 -4.00
C ILE A 146 4.03 0.00 -5.40
N GLN A 147 3.03 -0.88 -5.52
CA GLN A 147 2.38 -1.17 -6.79
C GLN A 147 1.61 0.03 -7.32
N THR A 148 0.94 0.80 -6.44
CA THR A 148 0.29 2.06 -6.84
C THR A 148 1.30 3.05 -7.40
N ALA A 149 2.46 3.22 -6.75
CA ALA A 149 3.51 4.10 -7.27
C ALA A 149 4.07 3.59 -8.60
N GLN A 150 4.37 2.29 -8.71
CA GLN A 150 4.91 1.68 -9.93
C GLN A 150 3.95 1.79 -11.11
N GLU A 151 2.69 1.38 -10.95
CA GLU A 151 1.68 1.41 -12.01
C GLU A 151 1.37 2.86 -12.44
N GLY A 152 1.37 3.81 -11.50
CA GLY A 152 1.20 5.22 -11.82
C GLY A 152 2.29 5.74 -12.76
N PHE A 153 3.55 5.41 -12.49
CA PHE A 153 4.66 5.78 -13.37
C PHE A 153 4.65 5.03 -14.71
N ASP A 154 4.32 3.74 -14.71
CA ASP A 154 4.17 2.95 -15.94
C ASP A 154 3.09 3.57 -16.84
N LYS A 155 1.93 3.95 -16.30
CA LYS A 155 0.85 4.63 -17.05
C LYS A 155 1.21 6.05 -17.49
N ALA A 156 1.93 6.80 -16.65
CA ALA A 156 2.48 8.11 -17.01
C ALA A 156 3.62 8.01 -18.04
N LYS A 157 4.09 6.79 -18.32
CA LYS A 157 5.21 6.50 -19.23
C LYS A 157 6.47 7.26 -18.82
N LEU A 158 6.75 7.32 -17.52
CA LEU A 158 7.95 7.97 -17.01
C LEU A 158 9.21 7.31 -17.60
N ARG A 159 10.12 8.13 -18.11
CA ARG A 159 11.39 7.71 -18.71
C ARG A 159 12.56 8.29 -17.92
N ALA A 160 13.70 7.59 -18.00
CA ALA A 160 14.95 8.09 -17.46
C ALA A 160 15.28 9.49 -18.01
N GLY A 161 15.78 10.37 -17.14
CA GLY A 161 16.10 11.76 -17.47
C GLY A 161 14.95 12.76 -17.33
N GLN A 162 13.71 12.31 -17.13
CA GLN A 162 12.56 13.20 -16.91
C GLN A 162 12.48 13.72 -15.46
N SER A 163 11.74 14.82 -15.27
CA SER A 163 11.49 15.41 -13.95
C SER A 163 10.12 15.04 -13.39
N VAL A 164 10.08 14.78 -12.07
CA VAL A 164 8.87 14.35 -11.34
C VAL A 164 8.60 15.28 -10.16
N LEU A 165 7.35 15.66 -9.96
CA LEU A 165 6.87 16.28 -8.71
C LEU A 165 5.92 15.32 -7.98
N VAL A 166 6.25 14.94 -6.75
CA VAL A 166 5.39 14.11 -5.90
C VAL A 166 4.66 14.98 -4.87
N LEU A 167 3.34 15.10 -4.98
CA LEU A 167 2.52 15.76 -3.98
C LEU A 167 2.20 14.78 -2.85
N GLY A 168 2.59 15.10 -1.61
CA GLY A 168 2.42 14.22 -0.44
C GLY A 168 3.55 13.20 -0.26
N GLY A 169 4.80 13.63 -0.43
CA GLY A 169 5.98 12.77 -0.48
C GLY A 169 6.29 11.96 0.78
N ALA A 170 5.73 12.30 1.94
CA ALA A 170 5.97 11.55 3.18
C ALA A 170 4.87 10.52 3.52
N GLY A 171 3.84 10.38 2.69
CA GLY A 171 2.80 9.37 2.88
C GLY A 171 3.24 7.96 2.44
N GLY A 172 2.37 6.96 2.66
CA GLY A 172 2.65 5.57 2.27
C GLY A 172 3.00 5.41 0.78
N VAL A 173 2.20 5.99 -0.12
CA VAL A 173 2.48 5.94 -1.57
C VAL A 173 3.57 6.93 -1.97
N GLY A 174 3.49 8.19 -1.51
CA GLY A 174 4.42 9.24 -1.90
C GLY A 174 5.89 8.92 -1.57
N SER A 175 6.14 8.30 -0.41
CA SER A 175 7.49 7.91 0.01
C SER A 175 8.11 6.85 -0.89
N LEU A 176 7.30 5.94 -1.44
CA LEU A 176 7.73 4.93 -2.40
C LEU A 176 7.81 5.52 -3.81
N ALA A 177 6.91 6.44 -4.18
CA ALA A 177 6.94 7.13 -5.46
C ALA A 177 8.23 7.93 -5.67
N ILE A 178 8.73 8.62 -4.64
CA ILE A 178 10.04 9.31 -4.71
C ILE A 178 11.16 8.31 -5.02
N GLN A 179 11.22 7.23 -4.25
CA GLN A 179 12.28 6.22 -4.38
C GLN A 179 12.24 5.53 -5.76
N LEU A 180 11.05 5.14 -6.22
CA LEU A 180 10.89 4.53 -7.54
C LEU A 180 11.27 5.52 -8.65
N ALA A 181 10.78 6.76 -8.60
CA ALA A 181 11.13 7.78 -9.59
C ALA A 181 12.65 7.96 -9.69
N LYS A 182 13.33 8.11 -8.55
CA LYS A 182 14.77 8.35 -8.51
C LYS A 182 15.60 7.13 -8.90
N PHE A 183 15.32 5.99 -8.29
CA PHE A 183 16.25 4.85 -8.31
C PHE A 183 15.85 3.72 -9.26
N VAL A 184 14.57 3.65 -9.67
CA VAL A 184 14.08 2.61 -10.59
C VAL A 184 13.84 3.18 -11.97
N TYR A 185 13.18 4.33 -12.07
CA TYR A 185 12.89 4.99 -13.36
C TYR A 185 13.98 5.97 -13.81
N GLY A 186 14.94 6.31 -12.96
CA GLY A 186 16.09 7.16 -13.32
C GLY A 186 15.70 8.61 -13.62
N ALA A 187 14.71 9.16 -12.91
CA ALA A 187 14.34 10.57 -13.03
C ALA A 187 15.55 11.47 -12.76
N SER A 188 15.75 12.49 -13.59
CA SER A 188 16.87 13.44 -13.44
C SER A 188 16.66 14.39 -12.25
N LEU A 189 15.39 14.71 -11.97
CA LEU A 189 14.96 15.61 -10.91
C LEU A 189 13.70 15.06 -10.26
N VAL A 190 13.73 14.90 -8.94
CA VAL A 190 12.55 14.56 -8.13
C VAL A 190 12.29 15.67 -7.12
N ALA A 191 11.18 16.38 -7.29
CA ALA A 191 10.65 17.29 -6.28
C ALA A 191 9.55 16.60 -5.47
N ALA A 192 9.40 16.98 -4.20
CA ALA A 192 8.30 16.47 -3.39
C ALA A 192 7.80 17.48 -2.36
N THR A 193 6.49 17.51 -2.15
CA THR A 193 5.88 18.33 -1.10
C THR A 193 5.72 17.54 0.19
N THR A 194 6.00 18.19 1.32
CA THR A 194 5.76 17.64 2.65
C THR A 194 5.68 18.78 3.69
N SER A 195 5.50 18.44 4.96
CA SER A 195 5.54 19.42 6.06
C SER A 195 6.93 19.49 6.70
N THR A 196 7.24 20.61 7.35
CA THR A 196 8.51 20.91 8.03
C THR A 196 9.15 19.73 8.77
N PRO A 197 8.44 18.97 9.64
CA PRO A 197 9.07 17.91 10.42
C PRO A 197 9.52 16.71 9.57
N LYS A 198 9.03 16.59 8.33
CA LYS A 198 9.24 15.46 7.43
C LYS A 198 10.19 15.78 6.27
N LEU A 199 10.77 16.99 6.24
CA LEU A 199 11.67 17.42 5.17
C LEU A 199 12.90 16.52 5.05
N GLY A 200 13.54 16.21 6.21
CA GLY A 200 14.73 15.35 6.25
C GLY A 200 14.45 13.93 5.72
N LEU A 201 13.30 13.36 6.09
CA LEU A 201 12.87 12.06 5.57
C LEU A 201 12.73 12.12 4.04
N VAL A 202 11.93 13.05 3.52
CA VAL A 202 11.67 13.14 2.08
C VAL A 202 12.95 13.35 1.27
N LYS A 203 13.88 14.16 1.77
CA LYS A 203 15.21 14.32 1.16
C LYS A 203 15.99 13.00 1.15
N SER A 204 16.01 12.26 2.26
CA SER A 204 16.71 10.97 2.37
C SER A 204 16.15 9.88 1.45
N LEU A 205 14.90 10.02 1.00
CA LEU A 205 14.25 9.09 0.07
C LEU A 205 14.64 9.33 -1.41
N GLY A 206 15.40 10.39 -1.71
CA GLY A 206 15.87 10.69 -3.06
C GLY A 206 15.24 11.92 -3.72
N ALA A 207 14.47 12.71 -2.97
CA ALA A 207 14.00 14.00 -3.48
C ALA A 207 15.15 15.01 -3.54
N ASP A 208 15.40 15.56 -4.73
CA ASP A 208 16.37 16.61 -5.01
C ASP A 208 15.87 17.97 -4.49
N ILE A 209 14.57 18.22 -4.64
CA ILE A 209 13.89 19.43 -4.14
C ILE A 209 12.81 19.00 -3.14
N VAL A 210 12.85 19.56 -1.93
CA VAL A 210 11.81 19.33 -0.92
C VAL A 210 11.08 20.63 -0.62
N ILE A 211 9.78 20.63 -0.86
CA ILE A 211 8.91 21.80 -0.72
C ILE A 211 8.13 21.67 0.58
N ASP A 212 8.37 22.57 1.53
CA ASP A 212 7.51 22.71 2.70
C ASP A 212 6.23 23.44 2.31
N TYR A 213 5.11 22.72 2.20
CA TYR A 213 3.85 23.31 1.75
C TYR A 213 3.28 24.34 2.73
N LYS A 214 3.82 24.44 3.96
CA LYS A 214 3.43 25.47 4.92
C LYS A 214 4.10 26.82 4.67
N GLU A 215 5.23 26.81 3.98
CA GLU A 215 6.06 27.98 3.74
C GLU A 215 5.94 28.47 2.29
N LYS A 216 5.78 27.54 1.34
CA LYS A 216 5.73 27.82 -0.09
C LYS A 216 4.68 26.98 -0.78
N ASN A 217 3.94 27.57 -1.71
CA ASN A 217 3.08 26.81 -2.59
C ASN A 217 3.93 26.18 -3.70
N PHE A 218 3.65 24.93 -4.06
CA PHE A 218 4.43 24.22 -5.08
C PHE A 218 4.20 24.80 -6.48
N GLU A 219 3.03 25.39 -6.72
CA GLU A 219 2.65 26.01 -7.99
C GLU A 219 3.38 27.34 -8.28
N ASP A 220 3.89 27.97 -7.23
CA ASP A 220 4.64 29.23 -7.34
C ASP A 220 6.14 28.97 -7.60
N MET A 221 6.58 27.71 -7.53
CA MET A 221 7.95 27.33 -7.85
C MET A 221 8.21 27.53 -9.35
N PRO A 222 9.42 27.94 -9.77
CA PRO A 222 9.73 28.18 -11.18
C PRO A 222 9.81 26.87 -12.00
N GLU A 223 10.12 25.74 -11.36
CA GLU A 223 10.25 24.46 -12.03
C GLU A 223 8.91 23.94 -12.56
N ARG A 224 8.98 23.24 -13.70
CA ARG A 224 7.87 22.48 -14.29
C ARG A 224 8.31 21.03 -14.47
N TYR A 225 7.36 20.11 -14.42
CA TYR A 225 7.64 18.69 -14.33
C TYR A 225 7.05 17.92 -15.51
N ASP A 226 7.78 16.91 -15.99
CA ASP A 226 7.27 16.01 -17.03
C ASP A 226 6.13 15.14 -16.48
N VAL A 227 6.22 14.73 -15.22
CA VAL A 227 5.19 13.97 -14.50
C VAL A 227 4.90 14.59 -13.15
N VAL A 228 3.63 14.86 -12.85
CA VAL A 228 3.16 15.15 -11.49
C VAL A 228 2.49 13.91 -10.92
N PHE A 229 2.95 13.44 -9.77
CA PHE A 229 2.35 12.33 -9.04
C PHE A 229 1.62 12.87 -7.81
N ASP A 230 0.30 12.96 -7.89
CA ASP A 230 -0.57 13.51 -6.86
C ASP A 230 -1.19 12.42 -5.97
N ALA A 231 -0.63 12.27 -4.78
CA ALA A 231 -1.14 11.37 -3.74
C ALA A 231 -2.03 12.07 -2.70
N VAL A 232 -2.34 13.36 -2.88
CA VAL A 232 -3.14 14.17 -1.94
C VAL A 232 -4.49 14.55 -2.54
N GLY A 233 -4.56 14.68 -3.86
CA GLY A 233 -5.71 15.15 -4.62
C GLY A 233 -5.71 16.65 -4.85
N MET A 234 -4.53 17.27 -4.92
CA MET A 234 -4.29 18.70 -5.16
C MET A 234 -4.15 19.07 -6.65
N PHE A 235 -4.33 18.12 -7.56
CA PHE A 235 -4.24 18.35 -9.00
C PHE A 235 -5.52 18.98 -9.58
N TRP A 236 -5.85 20.20 -9.16
CA TRP A 236 -6.96 20.99 -9.72
C TRP A 236 -6.47 22.28 -10.38
N GLU A 237 -7.25 22.81 -11.32
CA GLU A 237 -6.92 24.06 -12.00
C GLU A 237 -6.99 25.28 -11.07
N PRO A 238 -6.12 26.29 -11.25
CA PRO A 238 -4.94 26.29 -12.14
C PRO A 238 -3.70 25.66 -11.49
N LYS A 239 -3.73 25.38 -10.17
CA LYS A 239 -2.55 25.03 -9.36
C LYS A 239 -1.82 23.77 -9.85
N GLY A 240 -2.56 22.69 -10.05
CA GLY A 240 -2.00 21.40 -10.46
C GLY A 240 -1.54 21.39 -11.92
N THR A 241 -2.32 22.00 -12.82
CA THR A 241 -2.03 21.97 -14.25
C THR A 241 -0.85 22.88 -14.61
N ASN A 242 -0.70 24.02 -13.92
CA ASN A 242 0.38 24.97 -14.19
C ASN A 242 1.78 24.42 -13.94
N VAL A 243 1.94 23.37 -13.14
CA VAL A 243 3.26 22.79 -12.81
C VAL A 243 3.69 21.68 -13.77
N VAL A 244 2.84 21.32 -14.74
CA VAL A 244 3.15 20.32 -15.77
C VAL A 244 3.80 21.01 -16.97
N LYS A 245 4.89 20.42 -17.50
CA LYS A 245 5.48 20.86 -18.77
C LYS A 245 4.51 20.62 -19.92
N GLU A 246 4.69 21.36 -21.02
CA GLU A 246 4.01 21.03 -22.27
C GLU A 246 4.34 19.57 -22.68
N GLY A 247 3.30 18.79 -23.01
CA GLY A 247 3.42 17.35 -23.30
C GLY A 247 3.60 16.44 -22.09
N GLY A 248 3.67 17.01 -20.87
CA GLY A 248 3.68 16.25 -19.62
C GLY A 248 2.31 15.71 -19.20
N THR A 249 2.26 14.98 -18.10
CA THR A 249 1.03 14.39 -17.56
C THR A 249 1.00 14.38 -16.03
N ALA A 250 -0.13 14.01 -15.46
CA ALA A 250 -0.28 13.82 -14.03
C ALA A 250 -1.00 12.53 -13.67
N VAL A 251 -0.48 11.86 -12.66
CA VAL A 251 -1.11 10.72 -11.99
C VAL A 251 -1.84 11.24 -10.77
N VAL A 252 -3.15 11.02 -10.66
CA VAL A 252 -3.94 11.52 -9.53
C VAL A 252 -4.68 10.39 -8.84
N LEU A 253 -4.35 10.12 -7.58
CA LEU A 253 -4.89 8.97 -6.83
C LEU A 253 -6.24 9.27 -6.16
N THR A 254 -6.54 10.53 -5.88
CA THR A 254 -7.75 10.96 -5.15
C THR A 254 -8.07 12.41 -5.53
N GLY A 255 -9.28 12.91 -5.24
CA GLY A 255 -9.66 14.29 -5.62
C GLY A 255 -9.87 14.54 -7.13
N PRO A 256 -10.39 15.71 -7.53
CA PRO A 256 -10.71 16.00 -8.93
C PRO A 256 -9.50 15.78 -9.87
N VAL A 257 -9.77 15.40 -11.11
CA VAL A 257 -8.76 15.23 -12.16
C VAL A 257 -9.13 16.09 -13.34
N ASN A 258 -8.22 16.97 -13.74
CA ASN A 258 -8.32 17.76 -14.96
C ASN A 258 -7.25 17.30 -15.96
N PRO A 259 -7.46 17.45 -17.27
CA PRO A 259 -6.39 17.28 -18.27
C PRO A 259 -5.18 18.19 -17.94
N PRO A 260 -3.93 17.74 -18.19
CA PRO A 260 -3.53 16.47 -18.82
C PRO A 260 -3.41 15.29 -17.84
N GLY A 261 -4.01 15.39 -16.65
CA GLY A 261 -3.99 14.34 -15.63
C GLY A 261 -4.97 13.21 -15.88
N PHE A 262 -4.70 12.07 -15.25
CA PHE A 262 -5.58 10.90 -15.22
C PHE A 262 -5.63 10.27 -13.83
N ARG A 263 -6.69 9.50 -13.57
CA ARG A 263 -6.84 8.66 -12.38
C ARG A 263 -6.87 7.20 -12.78
N PHE A 264 -6.33 6.35 -11.92
CA PHE A 264 -6.51 4.91 -11.99
C PHE A 264 -6.65 4.33 -10.57
N VAL A 265 -7.06 3.07 -10.52
CA VAL A 265 -6.99 2.23 -9.32
C VAL A 265 -6.00 1.12 -9.65
N VAL A 266 -5.05 0.87 -8.75
CA VAL A 266 -4.02 -0.15 -8.94
C VAL A 266 -4.66 -1.52 -9.15
N THR A 267 -4.10 -2.31 -10.08
CA THR A 267 -4.41 -3.74 -10.21
C THR A 267 -3.31 -4.52 -9.51
N SER A 268 -3.64 -5.17 -8.39
CA SER A 268 -2.64 -5.92 -7.61
C SER A 268 -2.18 -7.16 -8.37
N ASN A 269 -0.86 -7.38 -8.40
CA ASN A 269 -0.25 -8.57 -8.99
C ASN A 269 1.13 -8.82 -8.35
N GLY A 270 1.37 -10.04 -7.85
CA GLY A 270 2.63 -10.44 -7.25
C GLY A 270 3.84 -10.30 -8.19
N SER A 271 3.64 -10.39 -9.51
CA SER A 271 4.73 -10.17 -10.48
C SER A 271 5.29 -8.74 -10.46
N ASN A 272 4.48 -7.74 -10.09
CA ASN A 272 4.95 -6.36 -9.91
C ASN A 272 5.94 -6.26 -8.74
N LEU A 273 5.68 -7.00 -7.66
CA LEU A 273 6.58 -7.10 -6.52
C LEU A 273 7.88 -7.83 -6.88
N VAL A 274 7.78 -8.89 -7.70
CA VAL A 274 8.96 -9.62 -8.21
C VAL A 274 9.87 -8.69 -9.03
N ARG A 275 9.32 -7.80 -9.87
CA ARG A 275 10.10 -6.81 -10.63
C ARG A 275 10.91 -5.85 -9.74
N LEU A 276 10.49 -5.64 -8.50
CA LEU A 276 11.12 -4.72 -7.56
C LEU A 276 12.02 -5.44 -6.53
N LYS A 277 12.09 -6.77 -6.58
CA LYS A 277 12.80 -7.59 -5.60
C LYS A 277 14.25 -7.15 -5.42
N ASP A 278 15.00 -6.99 -6.51
CA ASP A 278 16.43 -6.68 -6.43
C ASP A 278 16.68 -5.31 -5.79
N PHE A 279 15.82 -4.32 -6.05
CA PHE A 279 15.89 -3.00 -5.41
C PHE A 279 15.56 -3.03 -3.91
N LEU A 280 14.68 -3.95 -3.50
CA LEU A 280 14.35 -4.18 -2.10
C LEU A 280 15.46 -4.95 -1.37
N GLU A 281 16.05 -5.95 -2.02
CA GLU A 281 17.13 -6.77 -1.47
C GLU A 281 18.45 -5.98 -1.36
N SER A 282 18.75 -5.12 -2.34
CA SER A 282 19.90 -4.20 -2.26
C SER A 282 19.72 -3.08 -1.23
N GLY A 283 18.47 -2.83 -0.80
CA GLY A 283 18.11 -1.68 0.02
C GLY A 283 18.14 -0.34 -0.73
N THR A 284 18.16 -0.36 -2.07
CA THR A 284 18.00 0.85 -2.89
C THR A 284 16.62 1.46 -2.72
N VAL A 285 15.58 0.63 -2.69
CA VAL A 285 14.22 1.00 -2.30
C VAL A 285 13.95 0.41 -0.92
N LYS A 286 13.51 1.24 0.02
CA LYS A 286 13.30 0.86 1.42
C LYS A 286 11.84 1.04 1.84
N PRO A 287 11.31 0.13 2.68
CA PRO A 287 10.05 0.34 3.36
C PRO A 287 10.16 1.55 4.31
N VAL A 288 9.10 2.34 4.40
CA VAL A 288 9.00 3.47 5.32
C VAL A 288 7.85 3.19 6.29
N ILE A 289 8.19 2.79 7.50
CA ILE A 289 7.22 2.49 8.57
C ILE A 289 7.01 3.76 9.40
N ASP A 290 5.77 4.03 9.75
CA ASP A 290 5.43 5.14 10.64
C ASP A 290 6.09 4.95 12.01
N PRO A 291 6.70 6.00 12.60
CA PRO A 291 7.36 5.89 13.91
C PRO A 291 6.41 5.56 15.07
N LYS A 292 5.09 5.68 14.89
CA LYS A 292 4.10 5.20 15.87
C LYS A 292 3.77 3.71 15.75
N GLY A 293 4.23 3.06 14.69
CA GLY A 293 4.06 1.63 14.47
C GLY A 293 5.34 0.81 14.77
N PRO A 294 5.26 -0.52 14.71
CA PRO A 294 4.04 -1.30 14.46
C PRO A 294 3.03 -1.18 15.61
N PHE A 295 1.74 -1.26 15.28
CA PHE A 295 0.67 -1.37 16.27
C PHE A 295 0.44 -2.86 16.58
N ASP A 296 0.15 -3.18 17.84
CA ASP A 296 -0.21 -4.54 18.20
C ASP A 296 -1.59 -4.92 17.65
N PHE A 297 -1.84 -6.22 17.47
CA PHE A 297 -3.12 -6.74 16.98
C PHE A 297 -4.32 -6.31 17.84
N GLY A 298 -4.12 -6.05 19.14
CA GLY A 298 -5.17 -5.53 20.02
C GLY A 298 -5.52 -4.05 19.80
N SER A 299 -4.67 -3.28 19.11
CA SER A 299 -4.78 -1.82 18.92
C SER A 299 -5.19 -1.43 17.50
N VAL A 300 -5.84 -2.31 16.76
CA VAL A 300 -6.27 -2.05 15.37
C VAL A 300 -7.20 -0.85 15.25
N VAL A 301 -8.11 -0.65 16.22
CA VAL A 301 -8.99 0.54 16.23
C VAL A 301 -8.17 1.84 16.32
N ASP A 302 -7.15 1.87 17.19
CA ASP A 302 -6.26 3.04 17.33
C ASP A 302 -5.44 3.27 16.06
N ALA A 303 -4.98 2.21 15.41
CA ALA A 303 -4.25 2.28 14.15
C ALA A 303 -5.13 2.86 13.02
N PHE A 304 -6.41 2.46 12.93
CA PHE A 304 -7.38 3.06 12.01
C PHE A 304 -7.60 4.54 12.30
N CYS A 305 -7.88 4.90 13.56
CA CYS A 305 -8.07 6.30 13.96
C CYS A 305 -6.82 7.15 13.65
N TYR A 306 -5.63 6.61 13.87
CA TYR A 306 -4.38 7.29 13.56
C TYR A 306 -4.20 7.52 12.05
N LEU A 307 -4.46 6.51 11.23
CA LEU A 307 -4.38 6.61 9.77
C LEU A 307 -5.41 7.61 9.22
N GLU A 308 -6.65 7.58 9.72
CA GLU A 308 -7.74 8.49 9.34
C GLU A 308 -7.41 9.95 9.67
N GLY A 309 -6.54 10.20 10.66
CA GLY A 309 -6.04 11.54 10.99
C GLY A 309 -5.15 12.17 9.92
N GLY A 310 -4.75 11.43 8.87
CA GLY A 310 -4.01 11.97 7.72
C GLY A 310 -2.57 12.40 8.01
N ARG A 311 -2.01 12.01 9.16
CA ARG A 311 -0.67 12.44 9.61
C ARG A 311 0.41 11.37 9.49
N ALA A 312 0.07 10.17 9.03
CA ALA A 312 1.02 9.08 8.88
C ALA A 312 2.26 9.49 8.06
N CYS A 313 3.40 8.94 8.42
CA CYS A 313 4.72 9.16 7.85
C CYS A 313 5.22 7.81 7.34
N GLY A 314 4.96 7.49 6.08
CA GLY A 314 5.06 6.13 5.56
C GLY A 314 3.82 5.31 5.89
N LYS A 315 4.02 4.09 6.42
CA LYS A 315 2.99 3.04 6.51
C LYS A 315 2.63 2.69 7.95
N VAL A 316 1.33 2.60 8.22
CA VAL A 316 0.77 2.08 9.47
C VAL A 316 0.68 0.56 9.35
N VAL A 317 1.45 -0.16 10.16
CA VAL A 317 1.55 -1.62 10.13
C VAL A 317 1.03 -2.20 11.44
N ILE A 318 0.30 -3.32 11.35
CA ILE A 318 -0.19 -4.13 12.45
C ILE A 318 0.70 -5.37 12.58
N SER A 319 1.25 -5.62 13.76
CA SER A 319 1.87 -6.90 14.12
C SER A 319 0.77 -7.86 14.55
N VAL A 320 0.50 -8.88 13.74
CA VAL A 320 -0.60 -9.83 13.98
C VAL A 320 -0.14 -11.01 14.84
N LEU A 321 1.07 -11.50 14.57
CA LEU A 321 1.75 -12.48 15.39
C LEU A 321 2.99 -11.83 15.98
N GLN A 322 3.14 -11.95 17.30
CA GLN A 322 4.40 -11.70 18.00
C GLN A 322 5.23 -12.98 17.99
#